data_AF-A0A2V7J244-F1
#
_entry.id   AF-A0A2V7J244-F1
#
_cell.length_a   1.000
_cell.length_b   1.000
_cell.length_c   1.000
_cell.angle_alpha   90.00
_cell.angle_beta   90.00
_cell.angle_gamma   90.00
#
_symmetry.space_group_name_H-M   'P 1'
#
loop_
_entity.id
_entity.type
_entity.pdbx_description
1 polymer ?
#
loop_
_entity_poly.entity_id
_entity_poly.type
_entity_poly.pdbx_seq_one_letter_code
_entity_poly.pdbx_strand_id
1 'polypeptide(L)'
;MLRGEEQPVASLRPWVVAALASCVALALAYVPPRGAQSTREQPVFFFQTPRGTPARQRAQALAEEWRGVEQSLRLVSARRQIHDVVRAASDRGNSLVVVNDSGVTFAAPIADSAAHVAWRQLGLGETKVSVALVIRWASLSPPRDRPALDEGIAGYLPPDSTDRTTCLAVVTAGRYWTRNVLSNTRDRFFSFGALVHSLKAGLGPCAFYAAFGTPGVPVHSWLAARNWDLAASLDPGARGRSNSMIEMAEPRYSWYWDAIYSLPPMAVACLAGRPDGCRAAVVAGAGDEPATPFPEIIQVDRRWNRIQRLVEAGRYLGDVAHAVGRDRFLAFWTSSQPVDTALATALKRPVGEWTADRQRDFVRPIRLGPAPPLGGVGLALTIAMLAIAIVAGTAARRQVR
;
A
#
# COMPACT_ATOMS: atom_id res chain seq x y z
N MET A 1 -72.80 -37.87 -33.67
CA MET A 1 -72.66 -37.08 -32.42
C MET A 1 -71.93 -37.92 -31.39
N LEU A 2 -70.61 -37.74 -31.24
CA LEU A 2 -69.86 -38.15 -30.05
C LEU A 2 -68.87 -37.01 -29.78
N ARG A 3 -69.03 -36.38 -28.61
CA ARG A 3 -68.31 -35.19 -28.13
C ARG A 3 -66.81 -35.49 -28.05
N GLY A 4 -66.00 -34.65 -28.68
CA GLY A 4 -64.58 -34.57 -28.36
C GLY A 4 -64.40 -33.89 -27.01
N GLU A 5 -63.75 -34.56 -26.08
CA GLU A 5 -63.28 -33.95 -24.83
C GLU A 5 -62.09 -33.04 -25.14
N GLU A 6 -62.29 -31.73 -24.98
CA GLU A 6 -61.22 -30.75 -24.98
C GLU A 6 -60.32 -31.00 -23.75
N GLN A 7 -59.09 -31.46 -24.00
CA GLN A 7 -58.06 -31.52 -22.97
C GLN A 7 -57.66 -30.11 -22.53
N PRO A 8 -57.56 -29.80 -21.22
CA PRO A 8 -57.06 -28.52 -20.77
C PRO A 8 -55.55 -28.48 -21.03
N VAL A 9 -55.13 -27.74 -22.06
CA VAL A 9 -53.74 -27.35 -22.25
C VAL A 9 -53.34 -26.57 -21.00
N ALA A 10 -52.55 -27.19 -20.12
CA ALA A 10 -52.01 -26.53 -18.94
C ALA A 10 -51.33 -25.24 -19.42
N SER A 11 -51.96 -24.09 -19.12
CA SER A 11 -51.56 -22.82 -19.73
C SER A 11 -50.07 -22.61 -19.48
N LEU A 12 -49.30 -22.25 -20.51
CA LEU A 12 -47.84 -22.03 -20.42
C LEU A 12 -47.48 -20.83 -19.51
N ARG A 13 -48.48 -20.01 -19.20
CA ARG A 13 -48.40 -18.73 -18.51
C ARG A 13 -47.77 -18.77 -17.10
N PRO A 14 -48.09 -19.71 -16.18
CA PRO A 14 -47.50 -19.76 -14.85
C PRO A 14 -46.03 -20.20 -14.88
N TRP A 15 -45.62 -21.02 -15.85
CA TRP A 15 -44.23 -21.45 -15.99
C TRP A 15 -43.33 -20.36 -16.56
N VAL A 16 -43.82 -19.59 -17.54
CA VAL A 16 -43.12 -18.40 -18.05
C VAL A 16 -42.99 -17.34 -16.96
N VAL A 17 -44.04 -17.13 -16.16
CA VAL A 17 -43.99 -16.20 -15.01
C VAL A 17 -43.01 -16.68 -13.95
N ALA A 18 -42.96 -17.97 -13.64
CA ALA A 18 -41.99 -18.53 -12.70
C ALA A 18 -40.55 -18.36 -13.21
N ALA A 19 -40.28 -18.64 -14.49
CA ALA A 19 -38.96 -18.48 -15.08
C ALA A 19 -38.51 -17.01 -15.12
N LEU A 20 -39.41 -16.07 -15.46
CA LEU A 20 -39.14 -14.64 -15.41
C LEU A 20 -38.91 -14.17 -13.97
N ALA A 21 -39.71 -14.63 -13.00
CA ALA A 21 -39.53 -14.32 -11.59
C ALA A 21 -38.18 -14.84 -11.06
N SER A 22 -37.76 -16.04 -11.46
CA SER A 22 -36.44 -16.58 -11.11
C SER A 22 -35.30 -15.78 -11.75
N CYS A 23 -35.42 -15.38 -13.02
CA CYS A 23 -34.42 -14.54 -13.69
C CYS A 23 -34.33 -13.14 -13.06
N VAL A 24 -35.46 -12.54 -12.69
CA VAL A 24 -35.51 -11.26 -11.98
C VAL A 24 -34.93 -11.39 -10.57
N ALA A 25 -35.22 -12.48 -9.85
CA ALA A 25 -34.62 -12.74 -8.53
C ALA A 25 -33.10 -12.93 -8.62
N LEU A 26 -32.61 -13.65 -9.64
CA LEU A 26 -31.17 -13.78 -9.93
C LEU A 26 -30.55 -12.43 -10.31
N ALA A 27 -31.20 -11.65 -11.18
CA ALA A 27 -30.73 -10.32 -11.55
C ALA A 27 -30.69 -9.40 -10.32
N LEU A 28 -31.70 -9.42 -9.46
CA LEU A 28 -31.72 -8.64 -8.22
C LEU A 28 -30.69 -9.12 -7.18
N ALA A 29 -30.37 -10.42 -7.16
CA ALA A 29 -29.30 -10.95 -6.32
C ALA A 29 -27.90 -10.55 -6.82
N TYR A 30 -27.75 -10.31 -8.12
CA TYR A 30 -26.49 -9.90 -8.76
C TYR A 30 -26.35 -8.39 -8.98
N VAL A 31 -27.45 -7.62 -8.92
CA VAL A 31 -27.39 -6.16 -8.88
C VAL A 31 -26.97 -5.76 -7.47
N PRO A 32 -25.78 -5.16 -7.28
CA PRO A 32 -25.36 -4.73 -5.95
C PRO A 32 -26.37 -3.69 -5.43
N PRO A 33 -26.95 -3.89 -4.24
CA PRO A 33 -27.92 -2.96 -3.70
C PRO A 33 -27.31 -1.55 -3.62
N ARG A 34 -27.87 -0.62 -4.40
CA ARG A 34 -27.53 0.80 -4.27
C ARG A 34 -27.86 1.21 -2.83
N GLY A 35 -26.82 1.53 -2.06
CA GLY A 35 -26.96 2.00 -0.69
C GLY A 35 -26.93 0.91 0.39
N ALA A 36 -26.52 -0.33 0.11
CA ALA A 36 -26.11 -1.20 1.20
C ALA A 36 -24.88 -0.58 1.86
N GLN A 37 -25.06 -0.07 3.09
CA GLN A 37 -23.96 0.07 4.02
C GLN A 37 -23.19 -1.24 3.96
N SER A 38 -21.89 -1.16 3.69
CA SER A 38 -21.03 -2.34 3.64
C SER A 38 -21.17 -3.07 4.97
N THR A 39 -22.05 -4.08 5.03
CA THR A 39 -22.01 -5.07 6.08
C THR A 39 -20.58 -5.60 6.00
N ARG A 40 -19.90 -5.45 7.13
CA ARG A 40 -18.45 -5.52 7.29
C ARG A 40 -17.95 -6.96 7.09
N GLU A 41 -18.22 -7.54 5.94
CA GLU A 41 -17.79 -8.86 5.49
C GLU A 41 -16.67 -8.62 4.48
N GLN A 42 -15.47 -8.46 5.05
CA GLN A 42 -14.22 -8.42 4.31
C GLN A 42 -13.96 -9.78 3.64
N PRO A 43 -13.23 -9.81 2.51
CA PRO A 43 -12.92 -11.03 1.77
C PRO A 43 -12.16 -12.06 2.61
N VAL A 44 -12.41 -13.34 2.31
CA VAL A 44 -12.36 -14.48 3.25
C VAL A 44 -10.95 -15.05 3.48
N PHE A 45 -9.90 -14.65 2.75
CA PHE A 45 -8.63 -15.41 2.76
C PHE A 45 -7.32 -14.67 3.08
N PHE A 46 -7.36 -13.42 3.59
CA PHE A 46 -6.19 -12.89 4.29
C PHE A 46 -6.24 -13.36 5.74
N PHE A 47 -5.43 -14.37 6.10
CA PHE A 47 -5.24 -14.90 7.47
C PHE A 47 -6.28 -14.37 8.45
N GLN A 48 -7.49 -14.94 8.43
CA GLN A 48 -8.43 -14.70 9.51
C GLN A 48 -7.77 -15.30 10.75
N THR A 49 -6.97 -14.50 11.46
CA THR A 49 -6.97 -14.62 12.90
C THR A 49 -8.45 -14.56 13.29
N PRO A 50 -9.00 -15.63 13.89
CA PRO A 50 -10.41 -15.68 14.25
C PRO A 50 -10.80 -14.34 14.83
N ARG A 51 -11.89 -13.72 14.32
CA ARG A 51 -12.35 -12.42 14.82
C ARG A 51 -12.32 -12.51 16.33
N GLY A 52 -11.38 -11.75 16.91
CA GLY A 52 -11.14 -11.86 18.33
C GLY A 52 -12.45 -11.62 19.06
N THR A 53 -12.62 -12.25 20.22
CA THR A 53 -13.67 -11.84 21.16
C THR A 53 -13.64 -10.30 21.30
N PRO A 54 -14.75 -9.63 21.63
CA PRO A 54 -14.75 -8.18 21.85
C PRO A 54 -13.63 -7.73 22.78
N ALA A 55 -13.29 -8.55 23.80
CA ALA A 55 -12.13 -8.35 24.66
C ALA A 55 -10.79 -8.36 23.90
N ARG A 56 -10.57 -9.31 22.98
CA ARG A 56 -9.36 -9.37 22.15
C ARG A 56 -9.27 -8.19 21.19
N GLN A 57 -10.39 -7.73 20.62
CA GLN A 57 -10.40 -6.54 19.76
C GLN A 57 -10.02 -5.28 20.54
N ARG A 58 -10.57 -5.12 21.76
CA ARG A 58 -10.17 -4.03 22.66
C ARG A 58 -8.69 -4.11 23.04
N ALA A 59 -8.20 -5.30 23.38
CA ALA A 59 -6.78 -5.51 23.69
C ALA A 59 -5.87 -5.19 22.49
N GLN A 60 -6.29 -5.53 21.27
CA GLN A 60 -5.58 -5.18 20.05
C GLN A 60 -5.58 -3.67 19.79
N ALA A 61 -6.72 -3.00 19.97
CA ALA A 61 -6.83 -1.54 19.84
C ALA A 61 -5.91 -0.83 20.85
N LEU A 62 -5.93 -1.24 22.12
CA LEU A 62 -5.04 -0.70 23.16
C LEU A 62 -3.57 -0.97 22.85
N ALA A 63 -3.24 -2.16 22.32
CA ALA A 63 -1.88 -2.47 21.90
C ALA A 63 -1.43 -1.63 20.69
N GLU A 64 -2.32 -1.30 19.75
CA GLU A 64 -2.05 -0.39 18.64
C GLU A 64 -1.80 1.03 19.14
N GLU A 65 -2.65 1.54 20.04
CA GLU A 65 -2.48 2.85 20.68
C GLU A 65 -1.16 2.94 21.46
N TRP A 66 -0.86 1.92 22.28
CA TRP A 66 0.41 1.83 23.01
C TRP A 66 1.61 1.86 22.05
N ARG A 67 1.59 1.08 20.97
CA ARG A 67 2.67 1.09 19.97
C ARG A 67 2.84 2.46 19.34
N GLY A 68 1.75 3.14 19.00
CA GLY A 68 1.78 4.49 18.44
C GLY A 68 2.44 5.50 19.38
N VAL A 69 2.03 5.51 20.66
CA VAL A 69 2.60 6.40 21.69
C VAL A 69 4.08 6.08 21.97
N GLU A 70 4.42 4.80 22.14
CA GLU A 70 5.79 4.35 22.38
C GLU A 70 6.72 4.73 21.21
N GLN A 71 6.27 4.60 19.96
CA GLN A 71 7.04 5.03 18.78
C GLN A 71 7.25 6.54 18.76
N SER A 72 6.21 7.33 19.04
CA SER A 72 6.31 8.79 19.12
C SER A 72 7.27 9.25 20.21
N LEU A 73 7.16 8.68 21.43
CA LEU A 73 8.07 8.97 22.53
C LEU A 73 9.51 8.68 22.14
N ARG A 74 9.76 7.54 21.49
CA ARG A 74 11.11 7.14 21.05
C ARG A 74 11.71 8.10 20.04
N LEU A 75 10.95 8.58 19.07
CA LEU A 75 11.43 9.55 18.08
C LEU A 75 11.87 10.85 18.77
N VAL A 76 11.04 11.37 19.68
CA VAL A 76 11.34 12.60 20.43
C VAL A 76 12.54 12.39 21.38
N SER A 77 12.61 11.26 22.08
CA SER A 77 13.75 10.91 22.93
C SER A 77 15.04 10.76 22.13
N ALA A 78 14.99 10.08 20.98
CA ALA A 78 16.14 9.91 20.10
C ALA A 78 16.66 11.26 19.59
N ARG A 79 15.76 12.17 19.15
CA ARG A 79 16.15 13.54 18.75
C ARG A 79 16.93 14.24 19.86
N ARG A 80 16.43 14.21 21.11
CA ARG A 80 17.13 14.84 22.25
C ARG A 80 18.50 14.23 22.51
N GLN A 81 18.64 12.91 22.40
CA GLN A 81 19.90 12.21 22.68
C GLN A 81 20.98 12.47 21.64
N ILE A 82 20.60 12.58 20.36
CA ILE A 82 21.55 12.71 19.25
C ILE A 82 21.78 14.16 18.83
N HIS A 83 21.06 15.10 19.43
CA HIS A 83 21.04 16.52 19.04
C HIS A 83 22.44 17.13 18.89
N ASP A 84 23.27 16.97 19.92
CA ASP A 84 24.61 17.57 19.93
C ASP A 84 25.56 16.84 18.96
N VAL A 85 25.38 15.53 18.76
CA VAL A 85 26.14 14.73 17.80
C VAL A 85 25.83 15.18 16.37
N VAL A 86 24.55 15.37 16.06
CA VAL A 86 24.11 15.81 14.74
C VAL A 86 24.55 17.24 14.45
N ARG A 87 24.47 18.13 15.43
CA ARG A 87 24.97 19.51 15.29
C ARG A 87 26.47 19.52 15.00
N ALA A 88 27.27 18.83 15.81
CA ALA A 88 28.72 18.78 15.62
C ALA A 88 29.14 18.14 14.28
N ALA A 89 28.36 17.19 13.77
CA ALA A 89 28.59 16.60 12.45
C ALA A 89 28.21 17.56 11.32
N SER A 90 27.07 18.24 11.45
CA SER A 90 26.60 19.24 10.47
C SER A 90 27.58 20.41 10.36
N ASP A 91 28.16 20.87 11.48
CA ASP A 91 29.18 21.92 11.50
C ASP A 91 30.47 21.51 10.76
N ARG A 92 30.72 20.20 10.60
CA ARG A 92 31.83 19.63 9.82
C ARG A 92 31.46 19.35 8.36
N GLY A 93 30.26 19.72 7.92
CA GLY A 93 29.75 19.46 6.57
C GLY A 93 29.17 18.06 6.36
N ASN A 94 29.04 17.24 7.42
CA ASN A 94 28.44 15.92 7.28
C ASN A 94 26.91 15.99 7.29
N SER A 95 26.31 15.64 6.16
CA SER A 95 24.84 15.63 6.01
C SER A 95 24.18 14.30 6.38
N LEU A 96 24.95 13.25 6.69
CA LEU A 96 24.44 12.00 7.23
C LEU A 96 25.16 11.66 8.53
N VAL A 97 24.38 11.33 9.56
CA VAL A 97 24.86 10.85 10.86
C VAL A 97 24.20 9.53 11.18
N VAL A 98 24.98 8.47 11.33
CA VAL A 98 24.46 7.13 11.64
C VAL A 98 24.67 6.84 13.12
N VAL A 99 23.58 6.50 13.81
CA VAL A 99 23.60 6.16 15.23
C VAL A 99 23.06 4.75 15.40
N ASN A 100 23.84 3.88 16.02
CA ASN A 100 23.41 2.51 16.32
C ASN A 100 22.87 2.45 17.76
N ASP A 101 21.55 2.37 17.92
CA ASP A 101 20.85 2.41 19.22
C ASP A 101 20.70 1.00 19.84
N SER A 102 21.74 0.17 19.72
CA SER A 102 21.75 -1.16 20.37
C SER A 102 23.16 -1.61 20.72
N GLY A 103 23.31 -2.30 21.84
CA GLY A 103 24.59 -2.84 22.35
C GLY A 103 25.24 -3.92 21.47
N VAL A 104 24.87 -4.01 20.19
CA VAL A 104 25.45 -4.91 19.18
C VAL A 104 26.57 -4.16 18.47
N THR A 105 27.70 -3.99 19.17
CA THR A 105 28.82 -3.14 18.73
C THR A 105 29.47 -3.59 17.42
N PHE A 106 29.52 -4.89 17.12
CA PHE A 106 30.14 -5.39 15.90
C PHE A 106 29.35 -5.08 14.61
N ALA A 107 28.04 -4.83 14.72
CA ALA A 107 27.20 -4.50 13.57
C ALA A 107 27.33 -3.03 13.14
N ALA A 108 27.82 -2.17 14.04
CA ALA A 108 27.86 -0.73 13.83
C ALA A 108 28.70 -0.31 12.62
N PRO A 109 29.94 -0.82 12.40
CA PRO A 109 30.74 -0.43 11.23
C PRO A 109 30.12 -0.87 9.90
N ILE A 110 29.48 -2.04 9.88
CA ILE A 110 28.82 -2.58 8.68
C ILE A 110 27.59 -1.75 8.34
N ALA A 111 26.77 -1.44 9.34
CA ALA A 111 25.57 -0.62 9.19
C ALA A 111 25.92 0.81 8.76
N ASP A 112 26.96 1.38 9.36
CA ASP A 112 27.49 2.69 8.99
C ASP A 112 27.99 2.73 7.54
N SER A 113 28.81 1.75 7.14
CA SER A 113 29.30 1.63 5.76
C SER A 113 28.14 1.45 4.77
N ALA A 114 27.16 0.61 5.10
CA ALA A 114 25.99 0.38 4.25
C ALA A 114 25.12 1.65 4.12
N ALA A 115 24.96 2.43 5.19
CA ALA A 115 24.23 3.69 5.17
C ALA A 115 24.91 4.73 4.28
N HIS A 116 26.24 4.87 4.36
CA HIS A 116 26.99 5.78 3.49
C HIS A 116 26.99 5.34 2.03
N VAL A 117 26.99 4.03 1.75
CA VAL A 117 26.81 3.51 0.38
C VAL A 117 25.39 3.80 -0.12
N ALA A 118 24.36 3.59 0.71
CA ALA A 118 22.98 3.92 0.38
C ALA A 118 22.82 5.42 0.06
N TRP A 119 23.39 6.30 0.90
CA TRP A 119 23.40 7.75 0.72
C TRP A 119 23.99 8.17 -0.63
N ARG A 120 25.19 7.68 -0.95
CA ARG A 120 25.85 7.97 -2.23
C ARG A 120 25.08 7.41 -3.43
N GLN A 121 24.52 6.20 -3.32
CA GLN A 121 23.73 5.61 -4.40
C GLN A 121 22.39 6.30 -4.64
N LEU A 122 21.86 7.02 -3.65
CA LEU A 122 20.71 7.92 -3.83
C LEU A 122 21.10 9.26 -4.45
N GLY A 123 22.40 9.49 -4.73
CA GLY A 123 22.90 10.77 -5.23
C GLY A 123 22.84 11.89 -4.19
N LEU A 124 22.83 11.53 -2.90
CA LEU A 124 22.86 12.48 -1.80
C LEU A 124 24.32 12.79 -1.47
N GLY A 125 24.66 14.07 -1.49
CA GLY A 125 25.99 14.59 -1.14
C GLY A 125 25.88 15.45 0.13
N GLU A 126 26.50 16.63 0.09
CA GLU A 126 26.24 17.68 1.07
C GLU A 126 24.85 18.28 0.80
N THR A 127 23.99 18.25 1.82
CA THR A 127 22.60 18.70 1.75
C THR A 127 22.30 19.73 2.82
N LYS A 128 21.35 20.63 2.53
CA LYS A 128 20.91 21.67 3.48
C LYS A 128 20.19 21.09 4.70
N VAL A 129 19.56 19.93 4.53
CA VAL A 129 18.95 19.16 5.62
C VAL A 129 19.85 17.97 5.91
N SER A 130 20.39 17.93 7.13
CA SER A 130 21.13 16.79 7.66
C SER A 130 20.17 15.68 8.05
N VAL A 131 20.57 14.43 7.82
CA VAL A 131 19.78 13.25 8.17
C VAL A 131 20.46 12.50 9.29
N ALA A 132 19.75 12.31 10.39
CA ALA A 132 20.15 11.45 11.48
C ALA A 132 19.46 10.10 11.31
N LEU A 133 20.23 9.06 10.98
CA LEU A 133 19.75 7.70 10.80
C LEU A 133 20.05 6.87 12.05
N VAL A 134 19.01 6.54 12.81
CA VAL A 134 19.11 5.68 13.98
C VAL A 134 18.74 4.25 13.58
N ILE A 135 19.69 3.34 13.66
CA ILE A 135 19.48 1.92 13.35
C ILE A 135 19.30 1.15 14.66
N ARG A 136 18.15 0.50 14.78
CA ARG A 136 17.79 -0.30 15.96
C ARG A 136 17.67 -1.77 15.62
N TRP A 137 18.46 -2.59 16.28
CA TRP A 137 18.38 -4.04 16.13
C TRP A 137 17.26 -4.60 17.00
N ALA A 138 16.32 -5.36 16.42
CA ALA A 138 15.23 -5.97 17.16
C ALA A 138 15.76 -6.94 18.22
N SER A 139 15.23 -6.84 19.45
CA SER A 139 15.52 -7.82 20.50
C SER A 139 15.10 -9.22 20.05
N LEU A 140 15.99 -10.20 20.21
CA LEU A 140 15.68 -11.60 19.91
C LEU A 140 14.62 -12.18 20.87
N SER A 141 14.49 -11.58 22.06
CA SER A 141 13.47 -11.93 23.06
C SER A 141 12.38 -10.86 23.10
N PRO A 142 11.11 -11.19 22.81
CA PRO A 142 10.03 -10.23 22.94
C PRO A 142 9.86 -9.86 24.42
N PRO A 143 9.63 -8.57 24.74
CA PRO A 143 9.29 -8.18 26.09
C PRO A 143 7.97 -8.83 26.52
N ARG A 144 7.90 -9.29 27.78
CA ARG A 144 6.69 -9.94 28.34
C ARG A 144 5.66 -8.93 28.87
N ASP A 145 6.13 -7.75 29.28
CA ASP A 145 5.31 -6.77 30.01
C ASP A 145 4.76 -5.64 29.13
N ARG A 146 5.04 -5.67 27.82
CA ARG A 146 4.58 -4.66 26.86
C ARG A 146 4.32 -5.28 25.49
N PRO A 147 3.41 -4.71 24.68
CA PRO A 147 3.19 -5.16 23.31
C PRO A 147 4.51 -5.22 22.54
N ALA A 148 4.71 -6.33 21.81
CA ALA A 148 5.80 -6.39 20.85
C ALA A 148 5.63 -5.27 19.84
N LEU A 149 6.73 -4.55 19.59
CA LEU A 149 6.78 -3.57 18.52
C LEU A 149 6.78 -4.28 17.18
N ASP A 150 6.22 -3.59 16.22
CA ASP A 150 6.22 -4.07 14.86
C ASP A 150 7.62 -3.96 14.27
N GLU A 151 8.07 -5.05 13.68
CA GLU A 151 9.39 -5.19 13.09
C GLU A 151 9.41 -4.60 11.67
N GLY A 152 10.54 -4.03 11.26
CA GLY A 152 10.69 -3.46 9.92
C GLY A 152 9.92 -2.15 9.73
N ILE A 153 9.46 -1.54 10.83
CA ILE A 153 8.86 -0.22 10.82
C ILE A 153 9.95 0.84 10.96
N ALA A 154 9.86 1.86 10.10
CA ALA A 154 10.60 3.09 10.26
C ALA A 154 9.68 4.16 10.90
N GLY A 155 10.27 5.05 11.67
CA GLY A 155 9.63 6.28 12.13
C GLY A 155 10.44 7.47 11.66
N TYR A 156 9.78 8.53 11.22
CA TYR A 156 10.44 9.75 10.78
C TYR A 156 9.94 10.95 11.56
N LEU A 157 10.87 11.86 11.78
CA LEU A 157 10.61 13.14 12.41
C LEU A 157 11.24 14.20 11.50
N PRO A 158 10.45 14.82 10.62
CA PRO A 158 10.92 15.81 9.66
C PRO A 158 11.42 17.09 10.37
N PRO A 159 12.14 17.96 9.64
CA PRO A 159 12.51 19.27 10.16
C PRO A 159 11.27 20.06 10.56
N ASP A 160 11.33 20.68 11.74
CA ASP A 160 10.23 21.43 12.32
C ASP A 160 10.69 22.81 12.82
N SER A 161 9.84 23.52 13.58
CA SER A 161 10.22 24.84 14.10
C SER A 161 11.34 24.81 15.14
N THR A 162 11.57 23.67 15.81
CA THR A 162 12.62 23.48 16.82
C THR A 162 13.95 23.07 16.19
N ASP A 163 13.92 22.31 15.09
CA ASP A 163 15.08 21.97 14.29
C ASP A 163 14.71 21.97 12.80
N ARG A 164 15.05 23.06 12.12
CA ARG A 164 14.74 23.26 10.69
C ARG A 164 15.71 22.58 9.75
N THR A 165 16.78 22.00 10.29
CA THR A 165 17.92 21.50 9.50
C THR A 165 18.13 20.00 9.65
N THR A 166 17.43 19.33 10.56
CA THR A 166 17.60 17.89 10.77
C THR A 166 16.32 17.11 10.50
N CYS A 167 16.43 16.05 9.70
CA CYS A 167 15.42 15.00 9.61
C CYS A 167 15.93 13.74 10.32
N LEU A 168 15.14 13.19 11.24
CA LEU A 168 15.49 11.97 11.95
C LEU A 168 14.72 10.79 11.36
N ALA A 169 15.44 9.74 11.00
CA ALA A 169 14.91 8.45 10.57
C ALA A 169 15.31 7.37 11.59
N VAL A 170 14.35 6.74 12.24
CA VAL A 170 14.58 5.61 13.15
C VAL A 170 14.12 4.34 12.45
N VAL A 171 15.06 3.47 12.07
CA VAL A 171 14.79 2.23 11.35
C VAL A 171 14.96 1.05 12.29
N THR A 172 13.91 0.24 12.43
CA THR A 172 14.01 -1.03 13.16
C THR A 172 14.41 -2.17 12.23
N ALA A 173 15.64 -2.65 12.39
CA ALA A 173 16.09 -3.89 11.78
C ALA A 173 15.35 -5.05 12.45
N GLY A 174 14.38 -5.65 11.75
CA GLY A 174 13.57 -6.77 12.24
C GLY A 174 14.39 -8.02 12.58
N ARG A 175 13.76 -9.04 13.19
CA ARG A 175 14.46 -10.26 13.65
C ARG A 175 15.21 -10.99 12.55
N TYR A 176 14.73 -10.93 11.30
CA TYR A 176 15.46 -11.49 10.16
C TYR A 176 16.84 -10.85 10.01
N TRP A 177 16.89 -9.52 9.96
CA TRP A 177 18.13 -8.76 9.86
C TRP A 177 18.98 -8.95 11.11
N THR A 178 18.40 -8.83 12.30
CA THR A 178 19.13 -9.04 13.55
C THR A 178 19.75 -10.44 13.62
N ARG A 179 19.03 -11.49 13.20
CA ARG A 179 19.57 -12.85 13.14
C ARG A 179 20.67 -13.03 12.11
N ASN A 180 20.51 -12.48 10.90
CA ASN A 180 21.53 -12.63 9.85
C ASN A 180 22.82 -11.87 10.17
N VAL A 181 22.71 -10.73 10.85
CA VAL A 181 23.89 -9.98 11.32
C VAL A 181 24.50 -10.63 12.55
N LEU A 182 23.70 -11.17 13.48
CA LEU A 182 24.19 -11.87 14.69
C LEU A 182 24.66 -13.31 14.45
N SER A 183 24.24 -13.97 13.38
CA SER A 183 24.65 -15.35 13.12
C SER A 183 26.09 -15.36 12.61
N ASN A 184 27.03 -15.71 13.49
CA ASN A 184 28.45 -15.96 13.20
C ASN A 184 28.69 -17.19 12.29
N THR A 185 27.66 -17.76 11.68
CA THR A 185 27.81 -18.89 10.75
C THR A 185 28.22 -18.37 9.39
N ARG A 186 29.49 -18.61 9.03
CA ARG A 186 30.13 -18.33 7.74
C ARG A 186 29.35 -18.82 6.49
N ASP A 187 28.32 -19.65 6.67
CA ASP A 187 27.52 -20.26 5.60
C ASP A 187 26.15 -19.59 5.32
N ARG A 188 25.77 -18.52 6.03
CA ARG A 188 24.59 -17.71 5.65
C ARG A 188 25.05 -16.39 5.05
N PHE A 189 24.81 -16.23 3.76
CA PHE A 189 25.11 -15.05 2.97
C PHE A 189 24.44 -13.79 3.55
N PHE A 190 25.13 -13.09 4.46
CA PHE A 190 24.82 -11.69 4.72
C PHE A 190 25.03 -10.92 3.42
N SER A 191 23.94 -10.53 2.76
CA SER A 191 24.02 -9.70 1.56
C SER A 191 24.12 -8.24 1.98
N PHE A 192 25.34 -7.72 2.01
CA PHE A 192 25.60 -6.29 2.21
C PHE A 192 24.76 -5.43 1.26
N GLY A 193 24.61 -5.86 0.00
CA GLY A 193 23.76 -5.19 -0.99
C GLY A 193 22.28 -5.15 -0.59
N ALA A 194 21.75 -6.22 0.02
CA ALA A 194 20.38 -6.23 0.53
C ALA A 194 20.21 -5.29 1.75
N LEU A 195 21.24 -5.15 2.59
CA LEU A 195 21.22 -4.17 3.69
C LEU A 195 21.23 -2.74 3.12
N VAL A 196 22.09 -2.45 2.15
CA VAL A 196 22.11 -1.16 1.44
C VAL A 196 20.73 -0.85 0.86
N HIS A 197 20.11 -1.79 0.15
CA HIS A 197 18.77 -1.61 -0.41
C HIS A 197 17.71 -1.34 0.68
N SER A 198 17.75 -2.10 1.78
CA SER A 198 16.86 -1.88 2.92
C SER A 198 17.05 -0.51 3.57
N LEU A 199 18.29 0.00 3.64
CA LEU A 199 18.59 1.32 4.21
C LEU A 199 18.16 2.45 3.28
N LYS A 200 18.25 2.29 1.95
CA LYS A 200 17.68 3.27 1.02
C LYS A 200 16.18 3.47 1.23
N ALA A 201 15.43 2.37 1.39
CA ALA A 201 14.02 2.43 1.74
C ALA A 201 13.81 2.98 3.16
N GLY A 202 14.69 2.62 4.10
CA GLY A 202 14.64 3.08 5.49
C GLY A 202 14.91 4.57 5.69
N LEU A 203 15.52 5.27 4.74
CA LEU A 203 15.67 6.73 4.80
C LEU A 203 14.35 7.46 4.52
N GLY A 204 13.45 6.85 3.73
CA GLY A 204 12.09 7.32 3.45
C GLY A 204 11.96 8.83 3.20
N PRO A 205 11.00 9.52 3.87
CA PRO A 205 10.82 10.97 3.76
C PRO A 205 12.09 11.78 3.97
N CYS A 206 12.99 11.36 4.86
CA CYS A 206 14.23 12.12 5.13
C CYS A 206 15.15 12.18 3.92
N ALA A 207 15.14 11.19 3.03
CA ALA A 207 15.86 11.28 1.76
C ALA A 207 15.30 12.38 0.86
N PHE A 208 13.98 12.59 0.83
CA PHE A 208 13.35 13.68 0.08
C PHE A 208 13.68 15.05 0.67
N TYR A 209 13.64 15.20 2.00
CA TYR A 209 14.05 16.44 2.67
C TYR A 209 15.53 16.77 2.42
N ALA A 210 16.41 15.77 2.47
CA ALA A 210 17.82 15.96 2.14
C ALA A 210 18.01 16.38 0.68
N ALA A 211 17.33 15.70 -0.26
CA ALA A 211 17.46 15.98 -1.67
C ALA A 211 16.86 17.34 -2.10
N PHE A 212 15.68 17.70 -1.57
CA PHE A 212 14.84 18.76 -2.11
C PHE A 212 14.42 19.83 -1.09
N GLY A 213 14.78 19.67 0.19
CA GLY A 213 14.40 20.60 1.27
C GLY A 213 12.94 20.42 1.71
N THR A 214 12.38 21.47 2.32
CA THR A 214 11.00 21.46 2.81
C THR A 214 9.99 21.54 1.66
N PRO A 215 8.98 20.66 1.59
CA PRO A 215 7.94 20.74 0.56
C PRO A 215 7.08 22.00 0.74
N GLY A 216 6.47 22.45 -0.36
CA GLY A 216 5.44 23.49 -0.33
C GLY A 216 4.20 23.03 0.45
N VAL A 217 3.44 23.97 1.00
CA VAL A 217 2.28 23.68 1.87
C VAL A 217 1.30 22.66 1.26
N PRO A 218 0.91 22.75 -0.04
CA PRO A 218 -0.02 21.78 -0.62
C PRO A 218 0.56 20.37 -0.76
N VAL A 219 1.85 20.26 -1.06
CA VAL A 219 2.54 18.96 -1.16
C VAL A 219 2.68 18.34 0.21
N HIS A 220 3.02 19.15 1.21
CA HIS A 220 3.15 18.74 2.60
C HIS A 220 1.82 18.22 3.15
N SER A 221 0.73 18.99 3.04
CA SER A 221 -0.59 18.60 3.55
C SER A 221 -1.11 17.33 2.89
N TRP A 222 -0.90 17.20 1.57
CA TRP A 222 -1.23 16.00 0.82
C TRP A 222 -0.44 14.76 1.28
N LEU A 223 0.86 14.88 1.51
CA LEU A 223 1.66 13.77 2.02
C LEU A 223 1.27 13.41 3.45
N ALA A 224 1.06 14.39 4.32
CA ALA A 224 0.59 14.19 5.68
C ALA A 224 -0.78 13.47 5.72
N ALA A 225 -1.75 13.89 4.90
CA ALA A 225 -3.07 13.26 4.78
C ALA A 225 -3.01 11.77 4.36
N ARG A 226 -1.90 11.37 3.74
CA ARG A 226 -1.67 10.02 3.26
C ARG A 226 -0.62 9.25 4.07
N ASN A 227 -0.19 9.80 5.20
CA ASN A 227 0.91 9.27 6.01
C ASN A 227 2.16 9.01 5.15
N TRP A 228 2.46 9.87 4.16
CA TRP A 228 3.65 9.79 3.31
C TRP A 228 3.78 8.49 2.47
N ASP A 229 2.67 7.82 2.18
CA ASP A 229 2.65 6.54 1.44
C ASP A 229 3.29 6.58 0.04
N LEU A 230 3.39 7.75 -0.59
CA LEU A 230 4.01 7.95 -1.91
C LEU A 230 5.50 8.32 -1.87
N ALA A 231 6.03 8.59 -0.67
CA ALA A 231 7.36 9.13 -0.42
C ALA A 231 8.19 8.24 0.53
N ALA A 232 7.91 6.93 0.55
CA ALA A 232 8.59 5.97 1.40
C ALA A 232 9.97 5.55 0.88
N SER A 233 10.29 5.79 -0.40
CA SER A 233 11.62 5.55 -0.96
C SER A 233 11.92 6.55 -2.08
N LEU A 234 13.11 7.15 -2.03
CA LEU A 234 13.66 7.97 -3.13
C LEU A 234 14.30 7.09 -4.22
N ASP A 235 14.69 5.85 -3.91
CA ASP A 235 15.26 4.93 -4.90
C ASP A 235 14.13 4.44 -5.84
N PRO A 236 14.22 4.70 -7.16
CA PRO A 236 13.25 4.16 -8.13
C PRO A 236 13.33 2.62 -8.24
N GLY A 237 14.44 2.02 -7.79
CA GLY A 237 14.68 0.59 -7.80
C GLY A 237 14.77 0.00 -9.21
N ALA A 238 14.80 -1.33 -9.30
CA ALA A 238 14.72 -2.02 -10.58
C ALA A 238 13.28 -2.08 -11.11
N ARG A 239 13.10 -1.89 -12.42
CA ARG A 239 11.82 -2.10 -13.12
C ARG A 239 11.53 -3.61 -13.25
N GLY A 240 10.27 -4.01 -13.12
CA GLY A 240 9.82 -5.39 -13.38
C GLY A 240 10.09 -6.43 -12.28
N ARG A 241 10.45 -6.01 -11.06
CA ARG A 241 10.56 -6.91 -9.90
C ARG A 241 9.89 -6.23 -8.70
N SER A 242 8.56 -6.29 -8.64
CA SER A 242 7.81 -5.80 -7.47
C SER A 242 7.62 -6.93 -6.48
N ASN A 243 7.99 -6.71 -5.23
CA ASN A 243 7.59 -7.63 -4.14
C ASN A 243 6.14 -7.35 -3.68
N SER A 244 5.34 -6.66 -4.50
CA SER A 244 3.95 -6.37 -4.14
C SER A 244 3.14 -7.65 -4.05
N MET A 245 2.23 -7.66 -3.09
CA MET A 245 1.23 -8.73 -2.95
C MET A 245 0.38 -8.91 -4.21
N ILE A 246 0.33 -7.91 -5.10
CA ILE A 246 -0.40 -7.94 -6.36
C ILE A 246 0.40 -8.64 -7.47
N GLU A 247 1.74 -8.48 -7.54
CA GLU A 247 2.56 -9.33 -8.43
C GLU A 247 2.54 -10.80 -7.98
N MET A 248 2.46 -11.06 -6.66
CA MET A 248 2.22 -12.42 -6.15
C MET A 248 0.81 -12.93 -6.50
N ALA A 249 -0.15 -12.03 -6.74
CA ALA A 249 -1.50 -12.34 -7.19
C ALA A 249 -1.51 -12.53 -8.70
N GLU A 250 -0.91 -13.63 -9.18
CA GLU A 250 -1.12 -14.05 -10.56
C GLU A 250 -2.55 -14.61 -10.75
N PRO A 251 -3.19 -14.45 -11.92
CA PRO A 251 -4.53 -14.98 -12.20
C PRO A 251 -4.67 -16.50 -12.01
N ARG A 252 -3.55 -17.23 -11.96
CA ARG A 252 -3.53 -18.68 -11.69
C ARG A 252 -3.87 -19.05 -10.25
N TYR A 253 -3.78 -18.10 -9.31
CA TYR A 253 -4.04 -18.35 -7.90
C TYR A 253 -5.50 -18.06 -7.55
N SER A 254 -6.09 -18.94 -6.73
CA SER A 254 -7.50 -18.85 -6.32
C SER A 254 -7.85 -17.56 -5.58
N TRP A 255 -6.87 -16.92 -4.96
CA TRP A 255 -7.02 -15.70 -4.17
C TRP A 255 -6.76 -14.41 -4.98
N TYR A 256 -6.54 -14.52 -6.29
CA TYR A 256 -6.30 -13.38 -7.18
C TYR A 256 -7.33 -12.26 -7.02
N TRP A 257 -8.61 -12.63 -7.12
CA TRP A 257 -9.71 -11.69 -7.01
C TRP A 257 -9.88 -11.16 -5.59
N ASP A 258 -9.61 -11.96 -4.55
CA ASP A 258 -9.65 -11.49 -3.16
C ASP A 258 -8.61 -10.39 -2.91
N ALA A 259 -7.41 -10.53 -3.49
CA ALA A 259 -6.38 -9.49 -3.42
C ALA A 259 -6.82 -8.21 -4.12
N ILE A 260 -7.38 -8.31 -5.34
CA ILE A 260 -7.88 -7.14 -6.10
C ILE A 260 -9.04 -6.46 -5.37
N TYR A 261 -10.02 -7.23 -4.90
CA TYR A 261 -11.20 -6.69 -4.21
C TYR A 261 -10.91 -6.16 -2.80
N SER A 262 -9.74 -6.45 -2.25
CA SER A 262 -9.27 -5.82 -1.00
C SER A 262 -8.80 -4.38 -1.20
N LEU A 263 -8.55 -3.96 -2.45
CA LEU A 263 -8.06 -2.63 -2.78
C LEU A 263 -9.21 -1.61 -2.91
N PRO A 264 -8.95 -0.33 -2.62
CA PRO A 264 -9.93 0.73 -2.86
C PRO A 264 -10.38 0.82 -4.34
N PRO A 265 -11.62 1.24 -4.65
CA PRO A 265 -12.12 1.30 -6.03
C PRO A 265 -11.24 2.10 -7.01
N MET A 266 -10.61 3.18 -6.54
CA MET A 266 -9.68 3.98 -7.33
C MET A 266 -8.40 3.20 -7.71
N ALA A 267 -7.89 2.37 -6.81
CA ALA A 267 -6.73 1.52 -7.04
C ALA A 267 -7.06 0.45 -8.08
N VAL A 268 -8.23 -0.17 -7.95
CA VAL A 268 -8.77 -1.15 -8.92
C VAL A 268 -8.96 -0.52 -10.30
N ALA A 269 -9.50 0.70 -10.37
CA ALA A 269 -9.61 1.43 -11.63
C ALA A 269 -8.24 1.74 -12.26
N CYS A 270 -7.25 2.08 -11.44
CA CYS A 270 -5.88 2.31 -11.93
C CYS A 270 -5.21 1.02 -12.42
N LEU A 271 -5.38 -0.09 -11.70
CA LEU A 271 -4.95 -1.43 -12.14
C LEU A 271 -5.56 -1.84 -13.47
N ALA A 272 -6.78 -1.37 -13.76
CA ALA A 272 -7.43 -1.59 -15.05
C ALA A 272 -6.92 -0.65 -16.16
N GLY A 273 -5.89 0.15 -15.88
CA GLY A 273 -5.30 1.09 -16.83
C GLY A 273 -6.17 2.32 -17.11
N ARG A 274 -7.13 2.65 -16.23
CA ARG A 274 -8.00 3.83 -16.41
C ARG A 274 -7.31 5.09 -15.86
N PRO A 275 -7.00 6.10 -16.68
CA PRO A 275 -6.28 7.30 -16.24
C PRO A 275 -6.97 8.04 -15.08
N ASP A 276 -8.29 8.18 -15.10
CA ASP A 276 -9.04 8.85 -14.03
C ASP A 276 -8.90 8.14 -12.68
N GLY A 277 -8.92 6.81 -12.68
CA GLY A 277 -8.69 6.00 -11.48
C GLY A 277 -7.29 6.19 -10.93
N CYS A 278 -6.29 6.20 -11.82
CA CYS A 278 -4.90 6.46 -11.44
C CYS A 278 -4.68 7.87 -10.89
N ARG A 279 -5.25 8.90 -11.54
CA ARG A 279 -5.20 10.28 -11.04
C ARG A 279 -5.80 10.36 -9.64
N ALA A 280 -7.02 9.84 -9.47
CA ALA A 280 -7.70 9.84 -8.18
C ALA A 280 -6.84 9.16 -7.10
N ALA A 281 -6.23 8.00 -7.42
CA ALA A 281 -5.42 7.25 -6.47
C ALA A 281 -4.18 8.04 -5.98
N VAL A 282 -3.56 8.82 -6.86
CA VAL A 282 -2.42 9.71 -6.54
C VAL A 282 -2.89 10.90 -5.71
N VAL A 283 -3.90 11.63 -6.18
CA VAL A 283 -4.30 12.92 -5.57
C VAL A 283 -5.23 12.77 -4.37
N ALA A 284 -5.59 11.55 -3.96
CA ALA A 284 -6.41 11.33 -2.77
C ALA A 284 -5.77 11.99 -1.54
N GLY A 285 -6.54 12.81 -0.81
CA GLY A 285 -6.05 13.60 0.33
C GLY A 285 -5.45 14.96 -0.03
N ALA A 286 -5.38 15.35 -1.32
CA ALA A 286 -4.82 16.65 -1.73
C ALA A 286 -5.78 17.84 -1.53
N GLY A 287 -7.05 17.59 -1.24
CA GLY A 287 -8.07 18.61 -0.99
C GLY A 287 -8.47 18.76 0.48
N ASP A 288 -7.97 17.87 1.34
CA ASP A 288 -8.16 18.00 2.78
C ASP A 288 -7.04 18.92 3.28
N GLU A 289 -7.38 19.89 4.12
CA GLU A 289 -6.41 20.67 4.88
C GLU A 289 -6.35 20.07 6.30
N PRO A 290 -5.75 18.89 6.51
CA PRO A 290 -5.63 18.37 7.84
C PRO A 290 -4.75 19.33 8.64
N ALA A 291 -5.21 19.70 9.84
CA ALA A 291 -4.34 20.29 10.83
C ALA A 291 -3.18 19.31 11.04
N THR A 292 -2.02 19.61 10.47
CA THR A 292 -0.87 18.73 10.60
C THR A 292 -0.40 18.82 12.04
N PRO A 293 -0.49 17.72 12.83
CA PRO A 293 -0.16 17.78 14.24
C PRO A 293 1.32 18.17 14.39
N PHE A 294 1.61 19.00 15.39
CA PHE A 294 2.97 19.43 15.70
C PHE A 294 3.45 18.76 16.99
N PRO A 295 4.63 18.12 17.02
CA PRO A 295 5.50 17.81 15.87
C PRO A 295 4.86 16.75 14.95
N GLU A 296 5.14 16.84 13.65
CA GLU A 296 4.67 15.83 12.70
C GLU A 296 5.47 14.56 12.91
N ILE A 297 4.80 13.46 13.24
CA ILE A 297 5.43 12.15 13.44
C ILE A 297 4.93 11.24 12.34
N ILE A 298 5.83 10.83 11.45
CA ILE A 298 5.50 9.96 10.33
C ILE A 298 5.81 8.52 10.74
N GLN A 299 4.79 7.69 10.87
CA GLN A 299 4.94 6.28 11.23
C GLN A 299 4.60 5.38 10.05
N VAL A 300 5.54 4.51 9.71
CA VAL A 300 5.36 3.44 8.71
C VAL A 300 4.60 2.29 9.35
N ASP A 301 3.28 2.39 9.50
CA ASP A 301 2.52 1.35 10.18
C ASP A 301 2.35 0.08 9.32
N ARG A 302 1.87 -1.02 9.94
CA ARG A 302 1.49 -2.25 9.20
C ARG A 302 0.39 -2.02 8.16
N ARG A 303 -0.37 -0.91 8.25
CA ARG A 303 -1.50 -0.60 7.36
C ARG A 303 -1.02 0.06 6.07
N TRP A 304 0.20 0.59 6.00
CA TRP A 304 0.81 1.04 4.74
C TRP A 304 0.81 -0.02 3.65
N ASN A 305 0.93 -1.31 4.02
CA ASN A 305 0.78 -2.43 3.09
C ASN A 305 -0.66 -2.95 2.92
N ARG A 306 -1.60 -2.52 3.77
CA ARG A 306 -3.01 -2.99 3.74
C ARG A 306 -3.94 -2.08 2.95
N ILE A 307 -3.62 -0.79 2.79
CA ILE A 307 -4.42 0.16 1.99
C ILE A 307 -3.52 0.80 0.93
N GLN A 308 -2.90 -0.03 0.10
CA GLN A 308 -2.14 0.48 -1.05
C GLN A 308 -3.13 1.02 -2.09
N ARG A 309 -3.11 2.34 -2.30
CA ARG A 309 -3.90 2.99 -3.36
C ARG A 309 -3.29 2.79 -4.75
N LEU A 310 -2.01 2.42 -4.80
CA LEU A 310 -1.23 2.15 -6.00
C LEU A 310 -0.29 0.97 -5.73
N VAL A 311 -0.04 0.15 -6.74
CA VAL A 311 1.06 -0.83 -6.68
C VAL A 311 2.36 -0.07 -6.53
N GLU A 312 3.18 -0.50 -5.57
CA GLU A 312 4.47 0.12 -5.28
C GLU A 312 4.32 1.63 -5.01
N ALA A 313 3.29 1.99 -4.23
CA ALA A 313 3.02 3.38 -3.84
C ALA A 313 4.26 4.03 -3.19
N GLY A 314 4.95 3.31 -2.30
CA GLY A 314 6.10 3.80 -1.54
C GLY A 314 7.20 4.46 -2.36
N ARG A 315 7.42 4.02 -3.59
CA ARG A 315 8.46 4.56 -4.49
C ARG A 315 7.92 5.51 -5.56
N TYR A 316 6.62 5.84 -5.53
CA TYR A 316 5.97 6.63 -6.57
C TYR A 316 6.68 7.96 -6.81
N LEU A 317 6.95 8.75 -5.76
CA LEU A 317 7.66 10.01 -5.92
C LEU A 317 9.14 9.83 -6.27
N GLY A 318 9.77 8.72 -5.89
CA GLY A 318 11.11 8.35 -6.36
C GLY A 318 11.13 8.13 -7.89
N ASP A 319 10.14 7.42 -8.42
CA ASP A 319 9.96 7.22 -9.87
C ASP A 319 9.68 8.53 -10.59
N VAL A 320 8.84 9.42 -10.01
CA VAL A 320 8.59 10.76 -10.57
C VAL A 320 9.89 11.56 -10.59
N ALA A 321 10.63 11.63 -9.48
CA ALA A 321 11.88 12.38 -9.38
C ALA A 321 12.92 11.90 -10.40
N HIS A 322 13.02 10.58 -10.58
CA HIS A 322 13.89 9.99 -11.58
C HIS A 322 13.43 10.32 -13.01
N ALA A 323 12.12 10.24 -13.30
CA ALA A 323 11.58 10.46 -14.64
C ALA A 323 11.65 11.93 -15.10
N VAL A 324 11.41 12.89 -14.20
CA VAL A 324 11.37 14.32 -14.56
C VAL A 324 12.70 15.03 -14.33
N GLY A 325 13.62 14.43 -13.58
CA GLY A 325 14.88 15.01 -13.16
C GLY A 325 14.76 15.94 -11.96
N ARG A 326 15.91 16.26 -11.35
CA ARG A 326 16.02 16.99 -10.08
C ARG A 326 15.30 18.34 -10.09
N ASP A 327 15.55 19.18 -11.10
CA ASP A 327 15.05 20.56 -11.12
C ASP A 327 13.52 20.63 -11.24
N ARG A 328 12.95 19.76 -12.09
CA ARG A 328 11.51 19.72 -12.32
C ARG A 328 10.77 19.10 -11.14
N PHE A 329 11.39 18.10 -10.50
CA PHE A 329 10.86 17.53 -9.27
C PHE A 329 10.91 18.56 -8.13
N LEU A 330 12.01 19.32 -8.00
CA LEU A 330 12.14 20.37 -7.01
C LEU A 330 11.07 21.47 -7.20
N ALA A 331 10.79 21.86 -8.46
CA ALA A 331 9.73 22.80 -8.78
C ALA A 331 8.34 22.28 -8.37
N PHE A 332 8.07 20.98 -8.55
CA PHE A 332 6.87 20.33 -8.02
C PHE A 332 6.87 20.33 -6.49
N TRP A 333 7.96 19.87 -5.88
CA TRP A 333 8.11 19.67 -4.44
C TRP A 333 7.84 20.94 -3.64
N THR A 334 8.32 22.07 -4.16
CA THR A 334 8.20 23.40 -3.53
C THR A 334 7.01 24.21 -4.05
N SER A 335 6.16 23.62 -4.91
CA SER A 335 5.05 24.32 -5.54
C SER A 335 3.97 24.75 -4.53
N SER A 336 3.38 25.92 -4.76
CA SER A 336 2.17 26.39 -4.08
C SER A 336 0.89 26.06 -4.83
N GLN A 337 0.98 25.43 -6.01
CA GLN A 337 -0.17 25.02 -6.79
C GLN A 337 -0.81 23.75 -6.20
N PRO A 338 -2.08 23.45 -6.53
CA PRO A 338 -2.68 22.15 -6.23
C PRO A 338 -1.80 21.01 -6.73
N VAL A 339 -1.68 19.95 -5.94
CA VAL A 339 -0.76 18.82 -6.18
C VAL A 339 -0.92 18.23 -7.58
N ASP A 340 -2.15 18.06 -8.04
CA ASP A 340 -2.45 17.52 -9.37
C ASP A 340 -1.87 18.40 -10.49
N THR A 341 -2.07 19.71 -10.39
CA THR A 341 -1.53 20.70 -11.34
C THR A 341 -0.01 20.74 -11.29
N ALA A 342 0.57 20.73 -10.08
CA ALA A 342 2.01 20.76 -9.89
C ALA A 342 2.69 19.49 -10.46
N LEU A 343 2.12 18.31 -10.18
CA LEU A 343 2.58 17.03 -10.73
C LEU A 343 2.45 17.01 -12.25
N ALA A 344 1.28 17.40 -12.80
CA ALA A 344 1.06 17.43 -14.24
C ALA A 344 2.07 18.35 -14.95
N THR A 345 2.38 19.49 -14.34
CA THR A 345 3.38 20.44 -14.85
C THR A 345 4.78 19.86 -14.85
N ALA A 346 5.21 19.22 -13.74
CA ALA A 346 6.50 18.55 -13.67
C ALA A 346 6.61 17.40 -14.69
N LEU A 347 5.54 16.60 -14.83
CA LEU A 347 5.47 15.47 -15.75
C LEU A 347 5.37 15.89 -17.24
N LYS A 348 4.89 17.11 -17.53
CA LYS A 348 4.43 17.54 -18.89
C LYS A 348 3.34 16.66 -19.48
N ARG A 349 2.53 16.04 -18.62
CA ARG A 349 1.44 15.16 -19.01
C ARG A 349 0.45 14.98 -17.87
N PRO A 350 -0.80 14.60 -18.15
CA PRO A 350 -1.77 14.32 -17.11
C PRO A 350 -1.26 13.24 -16.14
N VAL A 351 -1.44 13.49 -14.83
CA VAL A 351 -1.00 12.57 -13.76
C VAL A 351 -1.52 11.16 -14.01
N GLY A 352 -2.82 11.05 -14.29
CA GLY A 352 -3.48 9.76 -14.51
C GLY A 352 -2.87 8.93 -15.63
N GLU A 353 -2.51 9.55 -16.75
CA GLU A 353 -1.91 8.84 -17.88
C GLU A 353 -0.49 8.36 -17.55
N TRP A 354 0.32 9.23 -16.92
CA TRP A 354 1.69 8.83 -16.53
C TRP A 354 1.68 7.71 -15.51
N THR A 355 0.79 7.81 -14.52
CA THR A 355 0.63 6.78 -13.51
C THR A 355 0.13 5.47 -14.12
N ALA A 356 -0.78 5.51 -15.10
CA ALA A 356 -1.25 4.31 -15.79
C ALA A 356 -0.13 3.62 -16.58
N ASP A 357 0.73 4.39 -17.25
CA ASP A 357 1.91 3.84 -17.94
C ASP A 357 2.90 3.24 -16.92
N ARG A 358 3.23 3.98 -15.86
CA ARG A 358 4.11 3.51 -14.77
C ARG A 358 3.61 2.20 -14.16
N GLN A 359 2.29 2.05 -13.95
CA GLN A 359 1.72 0.83 -13.38
C GLN A 359 1.93 -0.41 -14.27
N ARG A 360 2.02 -0.23 -15.60
CA ARG A 360 2.28 -1.34 -16.54
C ARG A 360 3.68 -1.92 -16.40
N ASP A 361 4.63 -1.18 -15.79
CA ASP A 361 5.98 -1.67 -15.50
C ASP A 361 6.01 -2.70 -14.35
N PHE A 362 4.92 -2.82 -13.59
CA PHE A 362 4.80 -3.75 -12.46
C PHE A 362 3.75 -4.82 -12.71
N VAL A 363 2.58 -4.43 -13.22
CA VAL A 363 1.44 -5.33 -13.33
C VAL A 363 0.78 -5.21 -14.69
N ARG A 364 0.36 -6.35 -15.25
CA ARG A 364 -0.46 -6.34 -16.46
C ARG A 364 -1.83 -5.76 -16.12
N PRO A 365 -2.39 -4.86 -16.96
CA PRO A 365 -3.70 -4.29 -16.70
C PRO A 365 -4.78 -5.36 -16.55
N ILE A 366 -5.59 -5.23 -15.51
CA ILE A 366 -6.73 -6.12 -15.31
C ILE A 366 -7.87 -5.73 -16.26
N ARG A 367 -8.57 -6.72 -16.81
CA ARG A 367 -9.70 -6.45 -17.71
C ARG A 367 -10.95 -6.18 -16.90
N LEU A 368 -11.23 -4.91 -16.63
CA LEU A 368 -12.52 -4.45 -16.11
C LEU A 368 -13.41 -3.99 -17.26
N GLY A 369 -14.16 -4.92 -17.84
CA GLY A 369 -15.16 -4.65 -18.88
C GLY A 369 -16.58 -4.72 -18.31
N PRO A 370 -17.55 -3.98 -18.89
CA PRO A 370 -18.98 -4.14 -18.59
C PRO A 370 -19.54 -5.49 -19.08
N ALA A 371 -18.81 -6.18 -19.96
CA ALA A 371 -19.23 -7.45 -20.52
C ALA A 371 -18.66 -8.61 -19.69
N PRO A 372 -19.52 -9.53 -19.18
CA PRO A 372 -19.05 -10.79 -18.63
C PRO A 372 -18.20 -11.53 -19.67
N PRO A 373 -17.17 -12.29 -19.25
CA PRO A 373 -16.39 -13.09 -20.18
C PRO A 373 -17.33 -13.98 -21.00
N LEU A 374 -17.16 -14.02 -22.33
CA LEU A 374 -18.06 -14.75 -23.23
C LEU A 374 -18.24 -16.22 -22.82
N GLY A 375 -17.19 -16.83 -22.24
CA GLY A 375 -17.27 -18.18 -21.68
C GLY A 375 -18.21 -18.29 -20.47
N GLY A 376 -18.27 -17.27 -19.62
CA GLY A 376 -19.22 -17.19 -18.50
C GLY A 376 -20.66 -17.00 -18.97
N VAL A 377 -20.87 -16.21 -20.02
CA VAL A 377 -22.18 -16.08 -20.68
C VAL A 377 -22.60 -17.42 -21.30
N GLY A 378 -21.69 -18.08 -22.01
CA GLY A 378 -21.92 -19.40 -22.59
C GLY A 378 -22.28 -20.44 -21.53
N LEU A 379 -21.54 -20.47 -20.41
CA LEU A 379 -21.82 -21.37 -19.29
C LEU A 379 -23.18 -21.07 -18.63
N ALA A 380 -23.49 -19.79 -18.41
CA ALA A 380 -24.78 -19.40 -17.83
C ALA A 380 -25.95 -19.80 -18.76
N LEU A 381 -25.79 -19.62 -20.08
CA LEU A 381 -26.76 -20.05 -21.07
C LEU A 381 -26.90 -21.57 -21.14
N THR A 382 -25.79 -22.34 -21.06
CA THR A 382 -25.88 -23.80 -21.05
C THR A 382 -26.52 -24.33 -19.78
N ILE A 383 -26.23 -23.75 -18.62
CA ILE A 383 -26.91 -24.07 -17.36
C ILE A 383 -28.41 -23.75 -17.46
N ALA A 384 -28.76 -22.59 -18.01
CA ALA A 384 -30.17 -22.21 -18.20
C ALA A 384 -30.88 -23.17 -19.15
N MET A 385 -30.26 -23.53 -20.29
CA MET A 385 -30.80 -24.51 -21.24
C MET A 385 -30.95 -25.90 -20.62
N LEU A 386 -29.98 -26.34 -19.83
CA LEU A 386 -30.03 -27.63 -19.12
C LEU A 386 -31.19 -27.64 -18.11
N ALA A 387 -31.35 -26.56 -17.33
CA ALA A 387 -32.45 -26.44 -16.38
C ALA A 387 -33.81 -26.49 -17.10
N ILE A 388 -33.96 -25.78 -18.22
CA ILE A 388 -35.18 -25.82 -19.05
C ILE A 388 -35.43 -27.24 -19.58
N ALA A 389 -34.41 -27.93 -20.09
CA ALA A 389 -34.53 -29.29 -20.62
C ALA A 389 -34.93 -30.31 -19.53
N ILE A 390 -34.38 -30.19 -18.32
CA ILE A 390 -34.73 -31.05 -17.17
C ILE A 390 -36.19 -30.82 -16.77
N VAL A 391 -36.64 -29.57 -16.69
CA VAL A 391 -38.03 -29.23 -16.36
C VAL A 391 -38.99 -29.75 -17.44
N ALA A 392 -38.65 -29.55 -18.73
CA ALA A 392 -39.47 -30.04 -19.84
C ALA A 392 -39.55 -31.58 -19.87
N GLY A 393 -38.42 -32.27 -19.67
CA GLY A 393 -38.37 -33.73 -19.65
C GLY A 393 -39.11 -34.35 -18.46
N THR A 394 -39.07 -33.71 -17.28
CA THR A 394 -39.82 -34.16 -16.11
C THR A 394 -41.32 -33.90 -16.24
N ALA A 395 -41.72 -32.80 -16.91
CA ALA A 395 -43.12 -32.54 -17.25
C ALA A 395 -43.67 -33.55 -18.27
N ALA A 396 -42.92 -33.87 -19.35
CA ALA A 396 -43.34 -34.84 -20.36
C ALA A 396 -43.50 -36.25 -19.78
N ARG A 397 -42.62 -36.67 -18.86
CA ARG A 397 -42.74 -37.97 -18.17
C ARG A 397 -43.95 -38.06 -17.24
N ARG A 398 -44.51 -36.93 -16.78
CA ARG A 398 -45.75 -36.90 -15.98
C ARG A 398 -47.03 -36.89 -16.84
N GLN A 399 -46.91 -36.66 -18.16
CA GLN A 399 -48.03 -36.71 -19.10
C GLN A 399 -48.28 -38.09 -19.70
N VAL A 400 -47.35 -39.05 -19.52
CA VAL A 400 -47.56 -40.45 -19.89
C VAL A 400 -48.04 -41.23 -18.67
N ARG A 401 -49.33 -41.09 -18.35
CA ARG A 401 -50.09 -42.06 -17.56
C ARG A 401 -51.58 -41.94 -17.85
#